data_AF-A0A9N7UWJ0-F1
#
_entry.id   AF-A0A9N7UWJ0-F1
#
_cell.length_a   1.000
_cell.length_b   1.000
_cell.length_c   1.000
_cell.angle_alpha   90.00
_cell.angle_beta   90.00
_cell.angle_gamma   90.00
#
_symmetry.space_group_name_H-M   'P 1'
#
loop_
_entity.id
_entity.type
_entity.pdbx_description
1 polymer ?
#
loop_
_entity_poly.entity_id
_entity_poly.type
_entity_poly.pdbx_seq_one_letter_code
_entity_poly.pdbx_strand_id
1 'polypeptide(L)'
;METRRVMRGSHSRKTAAFVRACAAYSFITIPSLSSIFSRLSLYLLSGQVALANQCLSQADAFLKAAVSILPEVPRSISVDGKLRSSESFLLDFINNFLAMLLVVPDHPEHGVLYLVRGLLNMVQDYTWEDNSDAKVRVYISALPLLAAMSQETYLYSVPKVDSNETLYGGDPKFLSEINKLCETLIGQILDHLKTLGRDEQNARRQGTIALSLFAVLLAHGDLRNNKLSQLTINLWNLSHKHGCCETRISVRTLESIKHQAQQPDMAHLSDTVQRLTLQSRT
;
A
#
# COMPACT_ATOMS: atom_id res chain seq x y z
N MET A 1 5.47 -24.35 0.28
CA MET A 1 6.92 -24.26 0.59
C MET A 1 7.40 -25.54 1.29
N GLU A 2 7.75 -26.58 0.54
CA GLU A 2 8.17 -27.84 1.16
C GLU A 2 9.59 -27.78 1.76
N THR A 3 10.52 -27.05 1.14
CA THR A 3 11.89 -26.84 1.67
C THR A 3 11.90 -26.12 3.01
N ARG A 4 11.11 -25.05 3.18
CA ARG A 4 10.92 -24.40 4.50
C ARG A 4 10.23 -25.32 5.50
N ARG A 5 9.27 -26.14 5.06
CA ARG A 5 8.60 -27.13 5.93
C ARG A 5 9.57 -28.20 6.44
N VAL A 6 10.46 -28.68 5.57
CA VAL A 6 11.46 -29.72 5.88
C VAL A 6 12.60 -29.16 6.74
N MET A 7 13.10 -27.96 6.43
CA MET A 7 14.27 -27.38 7.10
C MET A 7 13.93 -26.37 8.21
N ARG A 8 12.65 -26.02 8.42
CA ARG A 8 12.17 -25.02 9.38
C ARG A 8 12.91 -23.66 9.30
N GLY A 9 13.37 -23.28 8.10
CA GLY A 9 14.19 -22.07 7.90
C GLY A 9 15.59 -22.16 8.53
N SER A 10 16.07 -23.36 8.86
CA SER A 10 17.46 -23.61 9.30
C SER A 10 18.17 -24.37 8.18
N HIS A 11 18.82 -23.65 7.27
CA HIS A 11 19.54 -24.27 6.17
C HIS A 11 20.94 -24.71 6.60
N SER A 12 21.31 -25.96 6.26
CA SER A 12 22.72 -26.35 6.21
C SER A 12 23.42 -25.61 5.06
N ARG A 13 24.75 -25.49 5.11
CA ARG A 13 25.55 -24.85 4.04
C ARG A 13 25.20 -25.35 2.63
N LYS A 14 24.99 -26.68 2.48
CA LYS A 14 24.61 -27.31 1.20
C LYS A 14 23.22 -26.88 0.75
N THR A 15 22.24 -26.91 1.64
CA THR A 15 20.86 -26.54 1.29
C THR A 15 20.68 -25.04 1.05
N ALA A 16 21.43 -24.19 1.76
CA ALA A 16 21.45 -22.76 1.50
C ALA A 16 22.05 -22.45 0.12
N ALA A 17 23.13 -23.14 -0.27
CA ALA A 17 23.72 -23.01 -1.60
C ALA A 17 22.75 -23.47 -2.69
N PHE A 18 22.04 -24.59 -2.48
CA PHE A 18 21.03 -25.08 -3.41
C PHE A 18 19.88 -24.08 -3.61
N VAL A 19 19.31 -23.53 -2.54
CA VAL A 19 18.22 -22.53 -2.63
C VAL A 19 18.70 -21.27 -3.37
N ARG A 20 19.91 -20.78 -3.08
CA ARG A 20 20.49 -19.65 -3.81
C ARG A 20 20.70 -19.96 -5.30
N ALA A 21 21.11 -21.18 -5.65
CA ALA A 21 21.23 -21.59 -7.04
C ALA A 21 19.87 -21.63 -7.76
N CYS A 22 18.81 -22.13 -7.09
CA CYS A 22 17.45 -22.11 -7.63
C CYS A 22 16.92 -20.67 -7.79
N ALA A 23 17.20 -19.78 -6.83
CA ALA A 23 16.88 -18.37 -6.93
C ALA A 23 17.60 -17.71 -8.12
N ALA A 24 18.91 -17.94 -8.26
CA ALA A 24 19.67 -17.42 -9.39
C ALA A 24 19.14 -17.94 -10.74
N TYR A 25 18.83 -19.25 -10.84
CA TYR A 25 18.22 -19.85 -12.03
C TYR A 25 16.86 -19.21 -12.36
N SER A 26 16.03 -18.98 -11.35
CA SER A 26 14.73 -18.30 -11.54
C SER A 26 14.95 -16.86 -12.02
N PHE A 27 15.88 -16.13 -11.44
CA PHE A 27 16.18 -14.75 -11.80
C PHE A 27 16.64 -14.61 -13.26
N ILE A 28 17.48 -15.52 -13.76
CA ILE A 28 17.95 -15.47 -15.16
C ILE A 28 16.90 -15.98 -16.17
N THR A 29 15.94 -16.80 -15.75
CA THR A 29 14.93 -17.39 -16.64
C THR A 29 13.65 -16.58 -16.72
N ILE A 30 13.24 -15.87 -15.66
CA ILE A 30 12.03 -15.02 -15.68
C ILE A 30 12.02 -14.03 -16.86
N PRO A 31 13.12 -13.32 -17.21
CA PRO A 31 13.14 -12.42 -18.37
C PRO A 31 12.77 -13.08 -19.70
N SER A 32 12.95 -14.40 -19.85
CA SER A 32 12.64 -15.13 -21.08
C SER A 32 11.12 -15.31 -21.34
N LEU A 33 10.28 -14.99 -20.35
CA LEU A 33 8.83 -15.10 -20.47
C LEU A 33 8.25 -13.92 -21.25
N SER A 34 7.39 -14.21 -22.21
CA SER A 34 6.70 -13.20 -23.03
C SER A 34 5.69 -12.37 -22.22
N SER A 35 5.02 -12.98 -21.25
CA SER A 35 3.98 -12.32 -20.44
C SER A 35 4.60 -11.46 -19.34
N ILE A 36 4.41 -10.14 -19.42
CA ILE A 36 4.79 -9.18 -18.36
C ILE A 36 4.12 -9.53 -17.02
N PHE A 37 2.87 -9.96 -17.04
CA PHE A 37 2.14 -10.32 -15.83
C PHE A 37 2.75 -11.55 -15.15
N SER A 38 3.14 -12.55 -15.95
CA SER A 38 3.86 -13.72 -15.43
C SER A 38 5.21 -13.32 -14.87
N ARG A 39 5.95 -12.43 -15.54
CA ARG A 39 7.22 -11.88 -15.05
C ARG A 39 7.04 -11.21 -13.69
N LEU A 40 6.10 -10.26 -13.57
CA LEU A 40 5.80 -9.54 -12.32
C LEU A 40 5.44 -10.50 -11.19
N SER A 41 4.49 -11.42 -11.41
CA SER A 41 4.08 -12.39 -10.39
C SER A 41 5.23 -13.29 -9.96
N LEU A 42 6.08 -13.73 -10.89
CA LEU A 42 7.22 -14.59 -10.57
C LEU A 42 8.34 -13.84 -9.87
N TYR A 43 8.61 -12.58 -10.22
CA TYR A 43 9.56 -11.75 -9.47
C TYR A 43 9.10 -11.58 -8.03
N LEU A 44 7.85 -11.18 -7.79
CA LEU A 44 7.31 -11.01 -6.43
C LEU A 44 7.33 -12.33 -5.64
N LEU A 45 6.83 -13.42 -6.23
CA LEU A 45 6.80 -14.72 -5.57
C LEU A 45 8.21 -15.25 -5.26
N SER A 46 9.14 -15.09 -6.20
CA SER A 46 10.53 -15.51 -6.00
C SER A 46 11.22 -14.65 -4.93
N GLY A 47 10.92 -13.36 -4.86
CA GLY A 47 11.35 -12.47 -3.78
C GLY A 47 10.82 -12.91 -2.42
N GLN A 48 9.52 -13.25 -2.32
CA GLN A 48 8.89 -13.80 -1.12
C GLN A 48 9.54 -15.11 -0.67
N VAL A 49 9.79 -16.03 -1.62
CA VAL A 49 10.46 -17.30 -1.34
C VAL A 49 11.90 -17.08 -0.90
N ALA A 50 12.64 -16.18 -1.56
CA ALA A 50 14.01 -15.85 -1.20
C ALA A 50 14.08 -15.27 0.23
N LEU A 51 13.19 -14.33 0.57
CA LEU A 51 13.11 -13.75 1.91
C LEU A 51 12.81 -14.83 2.96
N ALA A 52 11.83 -15.70 2.70
CA ALA A 52 11.46 -16.79 3.60
C ALA A 52 12.58 -17.84 3.82
N ASN A 53 13.61 -17.86 2.96
CA ASN A 53 14.78 -18.73 3.08
C ASN A 53 16.06 -17.93 3.42
N GLN A 54 15.95 -16.73 4.00
CA GLN A 54 17.07 -15.87 4.41
C GLN A 54 18.05 -15.51 3.27
N CYS A 55 17.57 -15.47 2.03
CA CYS A 55 18.34 -15.09 0.86
C CYS A 55 18.11 -13.60 0.56
N LEU A 56 18.53 -12.71 1.47
CA LEU A 56 18.19 -11.27 1.43
C LEU A 56 18.63 -10.59 0.14
N SER A 57 19.87 -10.82 -0.31
CA SER A 57 20.39 -10.21 -1.54
C SER A 57 19.62 -10.67 -2.78
N GLN A 58 19.18 -11.93 -2.82
CA GLN A 58 18.35 -12.44 -3.92
C GLN A 58 16.94 -11.86 -3.84
N ALA A 59 16.36 -11.76 -2.64
CA ALA A 59 15.05 -11.15 -2.44
C ALA A 59 15.04 -9.70 -2.93
N ASP A 60 16.03 -8.91 -2.52
CA ASP A 60 16.22 -7.53 -2.97
C ASP A 60 16.34 -7.44 -4.50
N ALA A 61 17.15 -8.30 -5.13
CA ALA A 61 17.27 -8.34 -6.59
C ALA A 61 15.92 -8.62 -7.28
N PHE A 62 15.16 -9.61 -6.81
CA PHE A 62 13.84 -9.93 -7.37
C PHE A 62 12.86 -8.76 -7.23
N LEU A 63 12.82 -8.11 -6.06
CA LEU A 63 11.92 -6.99 -5.79
C LEU A 63 12.28 -5.76 -6.62
N LYS A 64 13.57 -5.43 -6.74
CA LYS A 64 14.07 -4.36 -7.63
C LYS A 64 13.70 -4.64 -9.09
N ALA A 65 13.88 -5.88 -9.56
CA ALA A 65 13.52 -6.27 -10.92
C ALA A 65 12.00 -6.20 -11.17
N ALA A 66 11.17 -6.54 -10.17
CA ALA A 66 9.72 -6.39 -10.27
C ALA A 66 9.31 -4.91 -10.42
N VAL A 67 9.93 -4.04 -9.62
CA VAL A 67 9.68 -2.59 -9.67
C VAL A 67 10.11 -2.02 -11.02
N SER A 68 11.28 -2.40 -11.54
CA SER A 68 11.83 -1.82 -12.78
C SER A 68 11.01 -2.12 -14.03
N ILE A 69 10.30 -3.25 -14.08
CA ILE A 69 9.48 -3.63 -15.24
C ILE A 69 8.02 -3.19 -15.11
N LEU A 70 7.62 -2.61 -13.97
CA LEU A 70 6.25 -2.15 -13.75
C LEU A 70 5.77 -1.15 -14.82
N PRO A 71 6.60 -0.18 -15.29
CA PRO A 71 6.25 0.71 -16.38
C PRO A 71 5.98 0.02 -17.74
N GLU A 72 6.44 -1.22 -17.93
CA GLU A 72 6.24 -1.99 -19.18
C GLU A 72 4.83 -2.59 -19.29
N VAL A 73 4.00 -2.51 -18.24
CA VAL A 73 2.64 -3.07 -18.26
C VAL A 73 1.80 -2.34 -19.32
N PRO A 74 1.19 -3.03 -20.29
CA PRO A 74 0.34 -2.38 -21.28
C PRO A 74 -0.95 -1.89 -20.62
N ARG A 75 -1.47 -0.73 -21.02
CA ARG A 75 -2.73 -0.18 -20.46
C ARG A 75 -3.92 -1.11 -20.64
N SER A 76 -3.94 -1.86 -21.73
CA SER A 76 -5.03 -2.76 -22.06
C SER A 76 -4.54 -4.11 -22.54
N ILE A 77 -5.34 -5.14 -22.27
CA ILE A 77 -5.05 -6.55 -22.55
C ILE A 77 -6.24 -7.21 -23.21
N SER A 78 -5.99 -8.21 -24.07
CA SER A 78 -7.06 -9.02 -24.65
C SER A 78 -7.40 -10.17 -23.70
N VAL A 79 -8.62 -10.17 -23.16
CA VAL A 79 -9.18 -11.24 -22.32
C VAL A 79 -10.43 -11.77 -23.01
N ASP A 80 -10.41 -13.04 -23.40
CA ASP A 80 -11.48 -13.70 -24.16
C ASP A 80 -11.84 -12.95 -25.47
N GLY A 81 -10.83 -12.42 -26.15
CA GLY A 81 -10.99 -11.64 -27.39
C GLY A 81 -11.51 -10.22 -27.20
N LYS A 82 -11.76 -9.78 -25.96
CA LYS A 82 -12.15 -8.39 -25.63
C LYS A 82 -11.00 -7.63 -25.02
N LEU A 83 -10.77 -6.41 -25.52
CA LEU A 83 -9.82 -5.48 -24.92
C LEU A 83 -10.37 -5.01 -23.56
N ARG A 84 -9.59 -5.18 -22.49
CA ARG A 84 -9.92 -4.74 -21.12
C ARG A 84 -8.75 -3.99 -20.52
N SER A 85 -9.03 -3.09 -19.59
CA SER A 85 -8.00 -2.40 -18.81
C SER A 85 -7.15 -3.38 -18.00
N SER A 86 -5.84 -3.17 -17.99
CA SER A 86 -4.90 -3.92 -17.14
C SER A 86 -4.78 -3.34 -15.73
N GLU A 87 -5.37 -2.16 -15.46
CA GLU A 87 -5.20 -1.44 -14.21
C GLU A 87 -5.67 -2.26 -13.00
N SER A 88 -6.71 -3.08 -13.16
CA SER A 88 -7.17 -4.00 -12.11
C SER A 88 -6.07 -4.98 -11.67
N PHE A 89 -5.42 -5.65 -12.63
CA PHE A 89 -4.29 -6.52 -12.36
C PHE A 89 -3.13 -5.77 -11.72
N LEU A 90 -2.82 -4.58 -12.24
CA LEU A 90 -1.72 -3.77 -11.73
C LEU A 90 -1.96 -3.34 -10.28
N LEU A 91 -3.20 -2.94 -9.95
CA LEU A 91 -3.61 -2.62 -8.59
C LEU A 91 -3.45 -3.81 -7.64
N ASP A 92 -3.93 -4.99 -8.04
CA ASP A 92 -3.80 -6.20 -7.23
C ASP A 92 -2.34 -6.58 -6.98
N PHE A 93 -1.50 -6.49 -8.03
CA PHE A 93 -0.07 -6.70 -7.92
C PHE A 93 0.59 -5.71 -6.96
N ILE A 94 0.32 -4.42 -7.12
CA ILE A 94 0.90 -3.36 -6.29
C ILE A 94 0.46 -3.52 -4.83
N ASN A 95 -0.81 -3.82 -4.57
CA ASN A 95 -1.30 -4.05 -3.21
C ASN A 95 -0.60 -5.24 -2.53
N ASN A 96 -0.39 -6.33 -3.26
CA ASN A 96 0.37 -7.48 -2.76
C ASN A 96 1.86 -7.12 -2.54
N PHE A 97 2.44 -6.36 -3.45
CA PHE A 97 3.82 -5.88 -3.31
C PHE A 97 3.98 -4.98 -2.08
N LEU A 98 3.07 -4.01 -1.86
CA LEU A 98 3.05 -3.15 -0.68
C LEU A 98 2.96 -3.97 0.61
N ALA A 99 2.07 -4.98 0.67
CA ALA A 99 1.98 -5.86 1.83
C ALA A 99 3.29 -6.62 2.11
N MET A 100 4.00 -7.04 1.05
CA MET A 100 5.30 -7.68 1.22
C MET A 100 6.37 -6.73 1.78
N LEU A 101 6.37 -5.46 1.36
CA LEU A 101 7.39 -4.48 1.76
C LEU A 101 7.48 -4.23 3.26
N LEU A 102 6.42 -4.50 4.04
CA LEU A 102 6.46 -4.31 5.49
C LEU A 102 7.60 -5.11 6.14
N VAL A 103 7.82 -6.35 5.70
CA VAL A 103 8.80 -7.28 6.28
C VAL A 103 10.11 -7.37 5.48
N VAL A 104 10.30 -6.47 4.52
CA VAL A 104 11.53 -6.39 3.75
C VAL A 104 12.45 -5.38 4.43
N PRO A 105 13.65 -5.78 4.87
CA PRO A 105 14.60 -4.83 5.43
C PRO A 105 15.09 -3.85 4.38
N ASP A 106 15.28 -2.60 4.79
CA ASP A 106 15.96 -1.61 3.98
C ASP A 106 17.43 -1.97 3.77
N HIS A 107 17.94 -1.63 2.57
CA HIS A 107 19.33 -1.87 2.24
C HIS A 107 20.22 -0.83 2.94
N PRO A 108 21.31 -1.24 3.64
CA PRO A 108 22.13 -0.35 4.45
C PRO A 108 22.74 0.81 3.66
N GLU A 109 22.90 0.65 2.34
CA GLU A 109 23.55 1.62 1.45
C GLU A 109 22.58 2.50 0.65
N HIS A 110 21.27 2.23 0.65
CA HIS A 110 20.33 2.90 -0.28
C HIS A 110 19.38 3.90 0.38
N GLY A 111 19.61 4.20 1.67
CA GLY A 111 18.72 5.03 2.46
C GLY A 111 17.41 4.31 2.82
N VAL A 112 16.64 4.95 3.70
CA VAL A 112 15.40 4.39 4.23
C VAL A 112 14.28 4.39 3.18
N LEU A 113 13.39 3.40 3.27
CA LEU A 113 12.21 3.24 2.40
C LEU A 113 12.57 3.15 0.91
N TYR A 114 13.75 2.66 0.56
CA TYR A 114 14.26 2.68 -0.82
C TYR A 114 13.30 1.99 -1.81
N LEU A 115 12.85 0.77 -1.49
CA LEU A 115 11.95 0.01 -2.35
C LEU A 115 10.54 0.63 -2.42
N VAL A 116 10.06 1.20 -1.30
CA VAL A 116 8.76 1.90 -1.26
C VAL A 116 8.82 3.13 -2.18
N ARG A 117 9.88 3.93 -2.08
CA ARG A 117 10.13 5.09 -2.94
C ARG A 117 10.27 4.66 -4.40
N GLY A 118 11.03 3.60 -4.67
CA GLY A 118 11.19 3.03 -6.01
C GLY A 118 9.85 2.64 -6.64
N LEU A 119 9.00 1.93 -5.89
CA LEU A 119 7.66 1.56 -6.34
C LEU A 119 6.80 2.78 -6.65
N LEU A 120 6.75 3.77 -5.73
CA LEU A 120 5.95 4.97 -5.90
C LEU A 120 6.42 5.84 -7.08
N ASN A 121 7.73 5.88 -7.34
CA ASN A 121 8.29 6.55 -8.51
C ASN A 121 7.84 5.85 -9.80
N MET A 122 7.91 4.52 -9.87
CA MET A 122 7.43 3.78 -11.04
C MET A 122 5.92 3.93 -11.26
N VAL A 123 5.14 4.00 -10.18
CA VAL A 123 3.69 4.31 -10.22
C VAL A 123 3.44 5.72 -10.74
N GLN A 124 4.31 6.67 -10.41
CA GLN A 124 4.22 8.03 -10.91
C GLN A 124 4.51 8.11 -12.42
N ASP A 125 5.52 7.37 -12.88
CA ASP A 125 5.99 7.33 -14.27
C ASP A 125 5.11 6.44 -15.18
N TYR A 126 4.34 5.52 -14.60
CA TYR A 126 3.40 4.69 -15.34
C TYR A 126 2.32 5.53 -16.04
N THR A 127 2.02 5.19 -17.29
CA THR A 127 0.99 5.88 -18.06
C THR A 127 -0.39 5.26 -17.82
N TRP A 128 -1.10 5.81 -16.84
CA TRP A 128 -2.47 5.42 -16.46
C TRP A 128 -3.50 5.73 -17.56
N GLU A 129 -4.68 5.11 -17.46
CA GLU A 129 -5.80 5.44 -18.35
C GLU A 129 -6.37 6.83 -18.04
N ASP A 130 -6.85 7.48 -19.10
CA ASP A 130 -7.54 8.76 -18.95
C ASP A 130 -8.77 8.60 -18.08
N ASN A 131 -8.99 9.57 -17.20
CA ASN A 131 -10.12 9.57 -16.28
C ASN A 131 -10.13 8.37 -15.31
N SER A 132 -9.01 7.68 -15.09
CA SER A 132 -8.89 6.62 -14.07
C SER A 132 -8.57 7.18 -12.68
N ASP A 133 -9.03 6.47 -11.65
CA ASP A 133 -8.67 6.71 -10.25
C ASP A 133 -7.57 5.74 -9.75
N ALA A 134 -7.05 4.86 -10.61
CA ALA A 134 -6.17 3.76 -10.20
C ALA A 134 -4.86 4.26 -9.56
N LYS A 135 -4.20 5.26 -10.13
CA LYS A 135 -3.01 5.90 -9.54
C LYS A 135 -3.24 6.35 -8.10
N VAL A 136 -4.37 7.02 -7.85
CA VAL A 136 -4.72 7.56 -6.54
C VAL A 136 -5.11 6.45 -5.57
N ARG A 137 -5.74 5.38 -6.06
CA ARG A 137 -5.99 4.17 -5.26
C ARG A 137 -4.68 3.54 -4.77
N VAL A 138 -3.63 3.52 -5.58
CA VAL A 138 -2.30 3.07 -5.13
C VAL A 138 -1.77 3.95 -3.99
N TYR A 139 -1.88 5.27 -4.10
CA TYR A 139 -1.44 6.18 -3.04
C TYR A 139 -2.22 5.97 -1.75
N ILE A 140 -3.54 5.76 -1.83
CA ILE A 140 -4.37 5.42 -0.67
C ILE A 140 -3.93 4.08 -0.07
N SER A 141 -3.64 3.06 -0.88
CA SER A 141 -3.15 1.75 -0.42
C SER A 141 -1.76 1.79 0.22
N ALA A 142 -0.92 2.76 -0.15
CA ALA A 142 0.42 2.90 0.43
C ALA A 142 0.38 3.50 1.86
N LEU A 143 -0.64 4.29 2.20
CA LEU A 143 -0.75 4.92 3.52
C LEU A 143 -0.86 3.90 4.68
N PRO A 144 -1.67 2.82 4.61
CA PRO A 144 -1.67 1.77 5.61
C PRO A 144 -0.31 1.08 5.80
N LEU A 145 0.44 0.88 4.71
CA LEU A 145 1.81 0.33 4.80
C LEU A 145 2.71 1.27 5.60
N LEU A 146 2.69 2.56 5.28
CA LEU A 146 3.50 3.57 5.96
C LEU A 146 3.14 3.70 7.45
N ALA A 147 1.85 3.59 7.77
CA ALA A 147 1.39 3.57 9.15
C ALA A 147 1.76 2.27 9.89
N ALA A 148 1.84 1.14 9.19
CA ALA A 148 2.35 -0.10 9.77
C ALA A 148 3.87 0.00 10.00
N MET A 149 4.62 0.61 9.08
CA MET A 149 6.06 0.84 9.19
C MET A 149 6.43 1.82 10.31
N SER A 150 5.51 2.68 10.77
CA SER A 150 5.75 3.58 11.90
C SER A 150 5.54 2.93 13.27
N GLN A 151 5.02 1.70 13.32
CA GLN A 151 4.83 0.98 14.58
C GLN A 151 6.18 0.46 15.11
N GLU A 152 6.33 0.44 16.44
CA GLU A 152 7.51 -0.14 17.10
C GLU A 152 7.61 -1.66 16.91
N THR A 153 6.49 -2.32 16.62
CA THR A 153 6.44 -3.77 16.38
C THR A 153 5.41 -4.06 15.29
N TYR A 154 5.82 -4.82 14.28
CA TYR A 154 4.94 -5.21 13.19
C TYR A 154 4.01 -6.36 13.57
N LEU A 155 2.84 -6.39 12.93
CA LEU A 155 1.82 -7.42 13.16
C LEU A 155 2.29 -8.83 12.75
N TYR A 156 3.18 -8.91 11.78
CA TYR A 156 3.78 -10.16 11.32
C TYR A 156 5.24 -9.93 10.92
N SER A 157 6.02 -11.00 11.00
CA SER A 157 7.44 -11.00 10.64
C SER A 157 7.83 -12.26 9.89
N VAL A 158 8.97 -12.21 9.20
CA VAL A 158 9.58 -13.40 8.61
C VAL A 158 10.61 -13.96 9.60
N PRO A 159 10.49 -15.23 10.02
CA PRO A 159 11.42 -15.81 10.97
C PRO A 159 12.87 -15.67 10.52
N LYS A 160 13.74 -15.16 11.41
CA LYS A 160 15.18 -14.95 11.20
C LYS A 160 15.51 -13.91 10.12
N VAL A 161 14.59 -13.00 9.86
CA VAL A 161 14.83 -11.80 9.06
C VAL A 161 14.49 -10.61 9.94
N ASP A 162 15.50 -9.77 10.19
CA ASP A 162 15.29 -8.52 10.89
C ASP A 162 14.62 -7.55 9.91
N SER A 163 13.38 -7.18 10.20
CA SER A 163 12.61 -6.23 9.41
C SER A 163 12.81 -4.81 9.95
N ASN A 164 12.24 -3.80 9.30
CA ASN A 164 12.52 -2.39 9.58
C ASN A 164 12.15 -1.95 11.02
N GLU A 165 11.20 -2.61 11.69
CA GLU A 165 10.90 -2.42 13.11
C GLU A 165 12.10 -2.77 14.00
N THR A 166 12.86 -3.81 13.66
CA THR A 166 14.10 -4.17 14.37
C THR A 166 15.24 -3.22 14.03
N LEU A 167 15.32 -2.78 12.77
CA LEU A 167 16.42 -1.92 12.30
C LEU A 167 16.32 -0.47 12.80
N TYR A 168 15.10 0.07 12.87
CA TYR A 168 14.87 1.47 13.22
C TYR A 168 14.16 1.67 14.56
N GLY A 169 13.33 0.73 15.02
CA GLY A 169 12.77 0.74 16.38
C GLY A 169 12.07 2.04 16.79
N GLY A 170 11.36 2.70 15.87
CA GLY A 170 10.72 4.00 16.14
C GLY A 170 11.66 5.21 16.08
N ASP A 171 12.85 5.08 15.47
CA ASP A 171 13.81 6.18 15.30
C ASP A 171 13.13 7.44 14.72
N PRO A 172 13.26 8.61 15.37
CA PRO A 172 12.58 9.83 14.93
C PRO A 172 12.93 10.28 13.52
N LYS A 173 14.14 9.99 13.01
CA LYS A 173 14.52 10.34 11.63
C LYS A 173 13.81 9.42 10.63
N PHE A 174 13.72 8.13 10.94
CA PHE A 174 12.94 7.19 10.13
C PHE A 174 11.45 7.58 10.10
N LEU A 175 10.86 7.88 11.26
CA LEU A 175 9.49 8.38 11.35
C LEU A 175 9.28 9.69 10.59
N SER A 176 10.27 10.59 10.60
CA SER A 176 10.22 11.81 9.80
C SER A 176 10.18 11.53 8.29
N GLU A 177 10.92 10.54 7.80
CA GLU A 177 10.90 10.16 6.39
C GLU A 177 9.57 9.50 5.99
N ILE A 178 8.99 8.67 6.86
CA ILE A 178 7.63 8.14 6.69
C ILE A 178 6.61 9.28 6.59
N ASN A 179 6.66 10.23 7.53
CA ASN A 179 5.72 11.36 7.56
C ASN A 179 5.81 12.23 6.30
N LYS A 180 7.03 12.53 5.81
CA LYS A 180 7.22 13.27 4.54
C LYS A 180 6.57 12.56 3.36
N LEU A 181 6.70 11.23 3.32
CA LEU A 181 6.10 10.42 2.25
C LEU A 181 4.57 10.42 2.38
N CYS A 182 4.02 10.25 3.58
CA CYS A 182 2.58 10.38 3.85
C CYS A 182 2.03 11.76 3.41
N GLU A 183 2.70 12.85 3.78
CA GLU A 183 2.32 14.21 3.39
C GLU A 183 2.29 14.38 1.86
N THR A 184 3.30 13.84 1.17
CA THR A 184 3.38 13.88 -0.30
C THR A 184 2.20 13.12 -0.93
N LEU A 185 1.93 11.90 -0.47
CA LEU A 185 0.84 11.07 -0.98
C LEU A 185 -0.52 11.69 -0.71
N ILE A 186 -0.76 12.17 0.52
CA ILE A 186 -2.00 12.88 0.89
C ILE A 186 -2.17 14.12 0.00
N GLY A 187 -1.11 14.90 -0.22
CA GLY A 187 -1.13 16.05 -1.12
C GLY A 187 -1.60 15.68 -2.53
N GLN A 188 -1.03 14.63 -3.13
CA GLN A 188 -1.42 14.14 -4.45
C GLN A 188 -2.86 13.64 -4.51
N ILE A 189 -3.33 12.95 -3.47
CA ILE A 189 -4.74 12.51 -3.38
C ILE A 189 -5.68 13.71 -3.31
N LEU A 190 -5.32 14.74 -2.53
CA LEU A 190 -6.13 15.95 -2.40
C LEU A 190 -6.17 16.76 -3.71
N ASP A 191 -5.08 16.83 -4.46
CA ASP A 191 -5.07 17.50 -5.76
C ASP A 191 -5.93 16.77 -6.81
N HIS A 192 -5.97 15.43 -6.76
CA HIS A 192 -6.92 14.66 -7.55
C HIS A 192 -8.37 14.94 -7.16
N LEU A 193 -8.67 14.96 -5.85
CA LEU A 193 -10.02 15.30 -5.35
C LEU A 193 -10.46 16.71 -5.78
N LYS A 194 -9.55 17.70 -5.79
CA LYS A 194 -9.82 19.04 -6.32
C LYS A 194 -10.13 19.01 -7.81
N THR A 195 -9.41 18.18 -8.58
CA THR A 195 -9.62 18.03 -10.02
C THR A 195 -10.99 17.40 -10.32
N LEU A 196 -11.36 16.33 -9.61
CA LEU A 196 -12.70 15.72 -9.73
C LEU A 196 -13.82 16.70 -9.34
N GLY A 197 -13.57 17.59 -8.38
CA GLY A 197 -14.55 18.59 -7.93
C GLY A 197 -14.87 19.71 -8.93
N ARG A 198 -14.20 19.76 -10.08
CA ARG A 198 -14.47 20.76 -11.13
C ARG A 198 -15.69 20.43 -11.99
N ASP A 199 -16.11 19.16 -12.01
CA ASP A 199 -17.22 18.67 -12.82
C ASP A 199 -18.18 17.85 -11.95
N GLU A 200 -19.45 18.23 -11.91
CA GLU A 200 -20.49 17.53 -11.15
C GLU A 200 -20.68 16.08 -11.60
N GLN A 201 -20.35 15.74 -12.85
CA GLN A 201 -20.38 14.35 -13.34
C GLN A 201 -19.42 13.44 -12.55
N ASN A 202 -18.37 14.02 -11.97
CA ASN A 202 -17.38 13.30 -11.16
C ASN A 202 -17.72 13.28 -9.67
N ALA A 203 -18.84 13.86 -9.22
CA ALA A 203 -19.20 13.95 -7.80
C ALA A 203 -19.19 12.58 -7.09
N ARG A 204 -19.70 11.53 -7.75
CA ARG A 204 -19.70 10.17 -7.18
C ARG A 204 -18.30 9.60 -6.99
N ARG A 205 -17.41 9.84 -7.95
CA ARG A 205 -16.00 9.42 -7.88
C ARG A 205 -15.26 10.19 -6.81
N GLN A 206 -15.45 11.51 -6.77
CA GLN A 206 -14.90 12.37 -5.73
C GLN A 206 -15.32 11.88 -4.34
N GLY A 207 -16.61 11.59 -4.15
CA GLY A 207 -17.12 11.09 -2.88
C GLY A 207 -16.52 9.73 -2.49
N THR A 208 -16.34 8.82 -3.46
CA THR A 208 -15.74 7.49 -3.23
C THR A 208 -14.28 7.58 -2.80
N ILE A 209 -13.49 8.45 -3.47
CA ILE A 209 -12.08 8.66 -3.13
C ILE A 209 -11.94 9.39 -1.79
N ALA A 210 -12.80 10.37 -1.52
CA ALA A 210 -12.84 11.07 -0.24
C ALA A 210 -13.16 10.11 0.91
N LEU A 211 -14.14 9.21 0.73
CA LEU A 211 -14.49 8.20 1.73
C LEU A 211 -13.34 7.19 1.94
N SER A 212 -12.67 6.78 0.87
CA SER A 212 -11.54 5.86 0.95
C SER A 212 -10.37 6.46 1.76
N LEU A 213 -10.01 7.72 1.49
CA LEU A 213 -8.98 8.41 2.27
C LEU A 213 -9.43 8.64 3.71
N PHE A 214 -10.69 9.05 3.93
CA PHE A 214 -11.27 9.18 5.27
C PHE A 214 -11.10 7.88 6.08
N ALA A 215 -11.47 6.74 5.50
CA ALA A 215 -11.38 5.44 6.17
C ALA A 215 -9.95 5.09 6.57
N VAL A 216 -8.97 5.38 5.70
CA VAL A 216 -7.55 5.17 6.00
C VAL A 216 -7.07 6.09 7.13
N LEU A 217 -7.39 7.39 7.08
CA LEU A 217 -6.98 8.34 8.12
C LEU A 217 -7.63 8.02 9.47
N LEU A 218 -8.89 7.57 9.46
CA LEU A 218 -9.59 7.15 10.65
C LEU A 218 -8.96 5.89 11.27
N ALA A 219 -8.57 4.92 10.44
CA ALA A 219 -8.02 3.65 10.92
C ALA A 219 -6.55 3.74 11.35
N HIS A 220 -5.77 4.63 10.74
CA HIS A 220 -4.31 4.62 10.85
C HIS A 220 -3.68 5.98 11.19
N GLY A 221 -4.44 7.07 11.10
CA GLY A 221 -3.95 8.41 11.35
C GLY A 221 -3.95 8.78 12.83
N ASP A 222 -2.96 9.57 13.26
CA ASP A 222 -2.97 10.17 14.59
C ASP A 222 -3.90 11.38 14.63
N LEU A 223 -5.17 11.16 14.97
CA LEU A 223 -6.20 12.22 15.04
C LEU A 223 -6.06 13.14 16.26
N ARG A 224 -5.06 12.95 17.12
CA ARG A 224 -4.66 13.98 18.10
C ARG A 224 -4.01 15.18 17.40
N ASN A 225 -3.50 14.99 16.18
CA ASN A 225 -3.05 16.07 15.33
C ASN A 225 -4.27 16.84 14.77
N ASN A 226 -4.43 18.09 15.21
CA ASN A 226 -5.52 18.96 14.79
C ASN A 226 -5.65 19.07 13.26
N LYS A 227 -4.56 19.13 12.51
CA LYS A 227 -4.62 19.24 11.04
C LYS A 227 -5.21 17.97 10.42
N LEU A 228 -4.82 16.79 10.93
CA LEU A 228 -5.28 15.51 10.42
C LEU A 228 -6.74 15.22 10.83
N SER A 229 -7.11 15.58 12.05
CA SER A 229 -8.50 15.52 12.53
C SER A 229 -9.43 16.41 11.67
N GLN A 230 -9.01 17.65 11.40
CA GLN A 230 -9.76 18.55 10.52
C GLN A 230 -9.86 18.02 9.09
N LEU A 231 -8.78 17.49 8.54
CA LEU A 231 -8.79 16.87 7.22
C LEU A 231 -9.78 15.69 7.17
N THR A 232 -9.77 14.84 8.19
CA THR A 232 -10.68 13.69 8.30
C THR A 232 -12.14 14.13 8.29
N ILE A 233 -12.50 15.17 9.04
CA ILE A 233 -13.86 15.75 9.04
C ILE A 233 -14.22 16.32 7.68
N ASN A 234 -13.29 17.03 7.02
CA ASN A 234 -13.53 17.59 5.69
C ASN A 234 -13.75 16.51 4.63
N LEU A 235 -13.01 15.40 4.69
CA LEU A 235 -13.18 14.26 3.79
C LEU A 235 -14.51 13.55 4.01
N TRP A 236 -14.93 13.40 5.27
CA TRP A 236 -16.26 12.90 5.60
C TRP A 236 -17.35 13.76 4.96
N ASN A 237 -17.31 15.07 5.17
CA ASN A 237 -18.29 15.99 4.58
C ASN A 237 -18.27 15.97 3.06
N LEU A 238 -17.08 15.94 2.45
CA LEU A 238 -16.92 15.84 1.00
C LEU A 238 -17.52 14.54 0.44
N SER A 239 -17.33 13.41 1.14
CA SER A 239 -17.88 12.12 0.72
C SER A 239 -19.41 12.06 0.73
N HIS A 240 -20.05 12.81 1.62
CA HIS A 240 -21.51 12.89 1.75
C HIS A 240 -22.14 13.99 0.90
N LYS A 241 -21.33 14.89 0.34
CA LYS A 241 -21.79 15.93 -0.57
C LYS A 241 -22.52 15.29 -1.75
N HIS A 242 -23.61 15.91 -2.20
CA HIS A 242 -24.44 15.43 -3.30
C HIS A 242 -25.04 14.02 -3.08
N GLY A 243 -25.12 13.51 -1.84
CA GLY A 243 -25.74 12.21 -1.53
C GLY A 243 -25.03 11.00 -2.14
N CYS A 244 -23.75 11.14 -2.47
CA CYS A 244 -22.97 10.11 -3.20
C CYS A 244 -22.60 8.89 -2.34
N CYS A 245 -22.61 9.02 -1.01
CA CYS A 245 -22.38 7.92 -0.07
C CYS A 245 -23.68 7.20 0.32
N GLU A 246 -23.59 5.88 0.42
CA GLU A 246 -24.70 5.07 0.92
C GLU A 246 -24.94 5.30 2.40
N THR A 247 -26.13 5.79 2.75
CA THR A 247 -26.52 6.12 4.13
C THR A 247 -26.29 4.97 5.11
N ARG A 248 -26.49 3.71 4.67
CA ARG A 248 -26.27 2.53 5.52
C ARG A 248 -24.80 2.36 5.91
N ILE A 249 -23.88 2.59 4.99
CA ILE A 249 -22.44 2.53 5.26
C ILE A 249 -22.07 3.64 6.23
N SER A 250 -22.54 4.86 5.96
CA SER A 250 -22.27 6.04 6.80
C SER A 250 -22.74 5.86 8.24
N VAL A 251 -23.96 5.36 8.46
CA VAL A 251 -24.48 5.09 9.80
C VAL A 251 -23.62 4.06 10.54
N ARG A 252 -23.30 2.94 9.88
CA ARG A 252 -22.46 1.88 10.47
C ARG A 252 -21.05 2.35 10.80
N THR A 253 -20.45 3.14 9.92
CA THR A 253 -19.13 3.75 10.15
C THR A 253 -19.19 4.64 11.38
N LEU A 254 -20.20 5.50 11.49
CA LEU A 254 -20.35 6.41 12.63
C LEU A 254 -20.62 5.68 13.95
N GLU A 255 -21.42 4.61 13.93
CA GLU A 255 -21.61 3.71 15.06
C GLU A 255 -20.30 3.03 15.49
N SER A 256 -19.51 2.56 14.52
CA SER A 256 -18.20 1.96 14.79
C SER A 256 -17.24 2.95 15.45
N ILE A 257 -17.18 4.19 14.98
CA ILE A 257 -16.30 5.21 15.57
C ILE A 257 -16.79 5.59 16.97
N LYS A 258 -18.10 5.69 17.20
CA LYS A 258 -18.67 5.91 18.54
C LYS A 258 -18.27 4.81 19.51
N HIS A 259 -18.32 3.55 19.07
CA HIS A 259 -17.89 2.41 19.89
C HIS A 259 -16.38 2.46 20.17
N GLN A 260 -15.55 2.80 19.17
CA GLN A 260 -14.11 2.98 19.36
C GLN A 260 -13.80 4.12 20.33
N ALA A 261 -14.49 5.24 20.25
CA ALA A 261 -14.29 6.41 21.12
C ALA A 261 -14.58 6.13 22.61
N GLN A 262 -15.29 5.04 22.94
CA GLN A 262 -15.51 4.60 24.32
C GLN A 262 -14.29 3.91 24.93
N GLN A 263 -13.31 3.50 24.11
CA GLN A 263 -12.07 2.90 24.61
C GLN A 263 -11.15 3.99 25.18
N PRO A 264 -10.47 3.74 26.33
CA PRO A 264 -9.69 4.76 27.03
C PRO A 264 -8.57 5.39 26.20
N ASP A 265 -7.93 4.58 25.35
CA ASP A 265 -6.86 4.94 24.41
C ASP A 265 -7.35 5.74 23.19
N MET A 266 -8.64 5.64 22.89
CA MET A 266 -9.27 6.26 21.72
C MET A 266 -10.20 7.43 22.08
N ALA A 267 -10.14 7.92 23.32
CA ALA A 267 -11.02 9.00 23.79
C ALA A 267 -10.94 10.29 22.94
N HIS A 268 -9.79 10.53 22.30
CA HIS A 268 -9.57 11.65 21.38
C HIS A 268 -10.51 11.64 20.15
N LEU A 269 -11.04 10.48 19.77
CA LEU A 269 -12.02 10.35 18.69
C LEU A 269 -13.39 10.97 19.05
N SER A 270 -13.68 11.17 20.34
CA SER A 270 -14.99 11.68 20.78
C SER A 270 -15.31 13.06 20.19
N ASP A 271 -14.32 13.95 20.11
CA ASP A 271 -14.48 15.28 19.49
C ASP A 271 -14.70 15.16 17.98
N THR A 272 -13.92 14.31 17.31
CA THR A 272 -14.08 14.04 15.88
C THR A 272 -15.48 13.52 15.57
N VAL A 273 -15.98 12.53 16.33
CA VAL A 273 -17.31 11.92 16.15
C VAL A 273 -18.44 12.93 16.26
N GLN A 274 -18.39 13.86 17.21
CA GLN A 274 -19.42 14.89 17.37
C GLN A 274 -19.55 15.78 16.13
N ARG A 275 -18.47 15.91 15.36
CA ARG A 275 -18.38 16.76 14.17
C ARG A 275 -18.67 16.01 12.87
N LEU A 276 -18.76 14.67 12.91
CA LEU A 276 -19.20 13.85 11.78
C LEU A 276 -20.74 13.83 11.74
N THR A 277 -21.34 14.84 11.12
CA THR A 277 -22.80 14.87 10.96
C THR A 277 -23.23 14.08 9.73
N LEU A 278 -24.37 13.39 9.81
CA LEU A 278 -25.04 12.82 8.65
C LEU A 278 -25.99 13.89 8.10
N GLN A 279 -25.86 14.24 6.82
CA GLN A 279 -26.84 15.09 6.18
C GLN A 279 -28.16 14.31 6.05
N SER A 280 -29.21 14.78 6.71
CA SER A 280 -30.58 14.29 6.48
C SER A 280 -30.95 14.60 5.03
N ARG A 281 -31.36 13.58 4.27
CA ARG A 281 -31.95 13.78 2.94
C ARG A 281 -33.20 14.66 3.10
N THR A 282 -33.12 15.92 2.71
CA THR A 282 -34.29 16.77 2.38
C THR A 282 -34.61 16.62 0.91
#